data_AF-A0A2X3INB9-F1
#
_entry.id   AF-A0A2X3INB9-F1
#
_cell.length_a   1.000
_cell.length_b   1.000
_cell.length_c   1.000
_cell.angle_alpha   90.00
_cell.angle_beta   90.00
_cell.angle_gamma   90.00
#
_symmetry.space_group_name_H-M   'P 1'
#
loop_
_entity.id
_entity.type
_entity.pdbx_description
1 polymer ?
#
loop_
_entity_poly.entity_id
_entity_poly.type
_entity_poly.pdbx_seq_one_letter_code
_entity_poly.pdbx_strand_id
1 'polypeptide(L)'
;MTPEDSVRIGALLAGQAGFIRQVQAYDEKQATDQGFKIYAAPTRGVNDSLSFRPDNPLVADLRVRQALLHATNARQVVETLFSANYPQATSVLASSAAGYVNLSDKLTFDQAKARQLLDDAGWKPAADGIRSKDGQRLALTVYESLPQPQNKEVLQLIAQQWRQVGVAVDGQSRGCR
;
A
#
# COMPACT_ATOMS: atom_id res chain seq x y z
N MET A 1 -22.33 14.56 -0.25
CA MET A 1 -21.72 13.54 -1.12
C MET A 1 -22.03 12.19 -0.50
N THR A 2 -22.45 11.20 -1.27
CA THR A 2 -22.71 9.86 -0.72
C THR A 2 -21.37 9.21 -0.33
N PRO A 3 -21.16 8.84 0.94
CA PRO A 3 -19.87 8.35 1.40
C PRO A 3 -19.53 6.97 0.83
N GLU A 4 -20.54 6.13 0.57
CA GLU A 4 -20.35 4.77 0.06
C GLU A 4 -20.08 4.74 -1.44
N ASP A 5 -18.98 4.08 -1.82
CA ASP A 5 -18.52 3.96 -3.21
C ASP A 5 -19.56 3.30 -4.11
N SER A 6 -20.18 2.21 -3.63
CA SER A 6 -21.21 1.44 -4.35
C SER A 6 -22.44 2.29 -4.67
N VAL A 7 -22.81 3.23 -3.80
CA VAL A 7 -23.95 4.12 -4.04
C VAL A 7 -23.58 5.20 -5.06
N ARG A 8 -22.34 5.71 -5.03
CA ARG A 8 -21.88 6.68 -6.04
C ARG A 8 -21.89 6.07 -7.44
N ILE A 9 -21.27 4.91 -7.62
CA ILE A 9 -21.25 4.25 -8.94
C ILE A 9 -22.67 3.87 -9.39
N GLY A 10 -23.50 3.33 -8.49
CA GLY A 10 -24.90 3.01 -8.79
C GLY A 10 -25.70 4.22 -9.30
N ALA A 11 -25.54 5.39 -8.67
CA ALA A 11 -26.20 6.62 -9.09
C ALA A 11 -25.74 7.10 -10.48
N LEU A 12 -24.45 6.95 -10.82
CA LEU A 12 -23.94 7.27 -12.16
C LEU A 12 -24.59 6.36 -13.22
N LEU A 13 -24.55 5.05 -12.99
CA LEU A 13 -25.05 4.06 -13.94
C LEU A 13 -26.58 4.10 -14.10
N ALA A 14 -27.30 4.53 -13.06
CA ALA A 14 -28.74 4.76 -13.12
C ALA A 14 -29.13 6.11 -13.76
N GLY A 15 -28.17 6.94 -14.18
CA GLY A 15 -28.42 8.28 -14.72
C GLY A 15 -28.89 9.30 -13.68
N GLN A 16 -28.79 8.97 -12.39
CA GLN A 16 -29.15 9.85 -11.27
C GLN A 16 -28.04 10.86 -10.93
N ALA A 17 -26.80 10.57 -11.36
CA ALA A 17 -25.65 11.46 -11.26
C ALA A 17 -25.03 11.71 -12.64
N GLY A 18 -24.71 12.97 -12.95
CA GLY A 18 -24.02 13.32 -14.19
C GLY A 18 -22.50 13.13 -14.13
N PHE A 19 -21.92 13.08 -12.93
CA PHE A 19 -20.51 12.78 -12.69
C PHE A 19 -20.33 12.28 -11.25
N ILE A 20 -19.28 11.50 -11.02
CA ILE A 20 -18.85 11.06 -9.69
C ILE A 20 -17.34 11.23 -9.55
N ARG A 21 -16.87 11.23 -8.30
CA ARG A 21 -15.44 11.18 -7.96
C ARG A 21 -15.13 9.86 -7.28
N GLN A 22 -13.86 9.48 -7.29
CA GLN A 22 -13.35 8.25 -6.66
C GLN A 22 -14.08 7.01 -7.19
N VAL A 23 -14.00 6.80 -8.50
CA VAL A 23 -14.38 5.53 -9.12
C VAL A 23 -13.33 4.50 -8.70
N GLN A 24 -13.76 3.39 -8.10
CA GLN A 24 -12.85 2.34 -7.70
C GLN A 24 -12.35 1.57 -8.92
N ALA A 25 -11.12 1.08 -8.88
CA ALA A 25 -10.49 0.42 -10.03
C ALA A 25 -11.32 -0.75 -10.57
N TYR A 26 -11.98 -1.51 -9.70
CA TYR A 26 -12.85 -2.63 -10.06
C TYR A 26 -14.18 -2.21 -10.73
N ASP A 27 -14.60 -0.95 -10.54
CA ASP A 27 -15.83 -0.39 -11.15
C ASP A 27 -15.56 0.30 -12.49
N GLU A 28 -14.30 0.60 -12.81
CA GLU A 28 -13.94 1.39 -13.99
C GLU A 28 -14.45 0.75 -15.29
N LYS A 29 -14.31 -0.58 -15.41
CA LYS A 29 -14.77 -1.30 -16.59
C LYS A 29 -16.28 -1.12 -16.81
N GLN A 30 -17.07 -1.24 -15.76
CA GLN A 30 -18.52 -1.10 -15.85
C GLN A 30 -18.92 0.32 -16.29
N ALA A 31 -18.24 1.35 -15.78
CA ALA A 31 -18.47 2.71 -16.22
C ALA A 31 -18.10 2.90 -17.70
N THR A 32 -16.95 2.40 -18.14
CA THR A 32 -16.52 2.53 -19.54
C THR A 32 -17.40 1.74 -20.51
N ASP A 33 -17.90 0.57 -20.12
CA ASP A 33 -18.80 -0.24 -20.93
C ASP A 33 -20.15 0.47 -21.18
N GLN A 34 -20.56 1.40 -20.31
CA GLN A 34 -21.72 2.27 -20.49
C GLN A 34 -21.38 3.60 -21.19
N GLY A 35 -20.15 3.77 -21.69
CA GLY A 35 -19.73 4.95 -22.43
C GLY A 35 -19.32 6.14 -21.56
N PHE A 36 -19.22 5.97 -20.23
CA PHE A 36 -18.68 7.03 -19.38
C PHE A 36 -17.17 7.18 -19.60
N LYS A 37 -16.71 8.43 -19.63
CA LYS A 37 -15.28 8.75 -19.71
C LYS A 37 -14.69 8.78 -18.31
N ILE A 38 -13.57 8.09 -18.13
CA ILE A 38 -12.79 8.14 -16.89
C ILE A 38 -11.64 9.12 -17.05
N TYR A 39 -11.51 10.04 -16.10
CA TYR A 39 -10.40 10.98 -16.02
C TYR A 39 -9.52 10.61 -14.83
N ALA A 40 -8.39 9.96 -15.09
CA ALA A 40 -7.44 9.49 -14.08
C ALA A 40 -6.15 10.32 -14.12
N ALA A 41 -6.21 11.58 -13.67
CA ALA A 41 -5.03 12.41 -13.58
C ALA A 41 -4.19 12.01 -12.34
N PRO A 42 -2.86 11.85 -12.47
CA PRO A 42 -2.01 11.52 -11.33
C PRO A 42 -1.97 12.64 -10.30
N THR A 43 -1.68 12.30 -9.05
CA THR A 43 -1.34 13.29 -8.02
C THR A 43 -0.08 14.04 -8.44
N ARG A 44 -0.02 15.34 -8.15
CA ARG A 44 1.11 16.23 -8.56
C ARG A 44 2.21 16.34 -7.52
N GLY A 45 2.28 15.40 -6.57
CA GLY A 45 3.14 15.50 -5.40
C GLY A 45 3.78 14.17 -5.04
N VAL A 46 3.22 13.52 -4.03
CA VAL A 46 3.73 12.24 -3.50
C VAL A 46 2.88 11.07 -4.00
N ASN A 47 3.54 9.94 -4.23
CA ASN A 47 2.86 8.67 -4.41
C ASN A 47 2.43 8.10 -3.05
N ASP A 48 1.44 7.22 -3.06
CA ASP A 48 1.04 6.49 -1.85
C ASP A 48 2.20 5.63 -1.35
N SER A 49 2.46 5.70 -0.04
CA SER A 49 3.59 5.05 0.59
C SER A 49 3.31 4.70 2.05
N LEU A 50 3.99 3.66 2.54
CA LEU A 50 4.07 3.39 3.98
C LEU A 50 5.20 4.21 4.58
N SER A 51 4.84 5.09 5.51
CA SER A 51 5.81 5.91 6.24
C SER A 51 6.08 5.33 7.61
N PHE A 52 7.37 5.11 7.91
CA PHE A 52 7.80 4.63 9.22
C PHE A 52 7.99 5.80 10.17
N ARG A 53 7.46 5.68 11.39
CA ARG A 53 7.75 6.61 12.46
C ARG A 53 9.21 6.46 12.91
N PRO A 54 10.04 7.52 12.89
CA PRO A 54 11.44 7.42 13.26
C PRO A 54 11.68 7.01 14.73
N ASP A 55 10.72 7.28 15.61
CA ASP A 55 10.77 6.96 17.04
C ASP A 55 10.31 5.53 17.38
N ASN A 56 9.88 4.74 16.38
CA ASN A 56 9.47 3.37 16.61
C ASN A 56 10.71 2.45 16.68
N PRO A 57 11.02 1.84 17.85
CA PRO A 57 12.22 1.02 18.04
C PRO A 57 12.25 -0.22 17.13
N LEU A 58 11.09 -0.76 16.73
CA LEU A 58 10.99 -1.96 15.90
C LEU A 58 11.55 -1.74 14.48
N VAL A 59 11.55 -0.49 14.01
CA VAL A 59 12.00 -0.09 12.66
C VAL A 59 13.12 0.96 12.69
N ALA A 60 13.75 1.17 13.85
CA ALA A 60 14.84 2.13 14.02
C ALA A 60 16.08 1.74 13.19
N ASP A 61 16.40 0.43 13.17
CA ASP A 61 17.46 -0.11 12.34
C ASP A 61 17.10 -0.02 10.85
N LEU A 62 17.96 0.61 10.05
CA LEU A 62 17.77 0.77 8.61
C LEU A 62 17.57 -0.57 7.89
N ARG A 63 18.23 -1.63 8.35
CA ARG A 63 18.12 -2.97 7.76
C ARG A 63 16.71 -3.53 7.85
N VAL A 64 15.97 -3.20 8.92
CA VAL A 64 14.56 -3.59 9.04
C VAL A 64 13.74 -2.88 7.96
N ARG A 65 13.90 -1.57 7.78
CA ARG A 65 13.16 -0.83 6.74
C ARG A 65 13.49 -1.31 5.32
N GLN A 66 14.76 -1.62 5.06
CA GLN A 66 15.19 -2.23 3.80
C GLN A 66 14.59 -3.64 3.60
N ALA A 67 14.51 -4.44 4.67
CA ALA A 67 13.86 -5.74 4.62
C ALA A 67 12.37 -5.63 4.26
N LEU A 68 11.66 -4.69 4.86
CA LEU A 68 10.23 -4.45 4.57
C LEU A 68 10.01 -3.97 3.13
N LEU A 69 10.92 -3.16 2.60
CA LEU A 69 10.92 -2.78 1.19
C LEU A 69 11.06 -4.02 0.30
N HIS A 70 12.08 -4.86 0.55
CA HIS A 70 12.30 -6.08 -0.24
C HIS A 70 11.23 -7.15 -0.02
N ALA A 71 10.52 -7.15 1.10
CA ALA A 71 9.39 -8.03 1.36
C ALA A 71 8.12 -7.59 0.62
N THR A 72 8.07 -6.38 0.06
CA THR A 72 6.87 -5.82 -0.60
C THR A 72 6.92 -6.05 -2.10
N ASN A 73 6.02 -6.88 -2.63
CA ASN A 73 5.81 -7.01 -4.06
C ASN A 73 4.80 -5.97 -4.54
N ALA A 74 5.29 -4.74 -4.76
CA ALA A 74 4.45 -3.62 -5.21
C ALA A 74 3.78 -3.88 -6.57
N ARG A 75 4.44 -4.62 -7.47
CA ARG A 75 3.87 -5.01 -8.76
C ARG A 75 2.62 -5.87 -8.57
N GLN A 76 2.73 -6.92 -7.75
CA GLN A 76 1.58 -7.79 -7.45
C GLN A 76 0.43 -7.01 -6.83
N VAL A 77 0.71 -6.08 -5.92
CA VAL A 77 -0.33 -5.22 -5.31
C VAL A 77 -1.05 -4.41 -6.39
N VAL A 78 -0.30 -3.74 -7.27
CA VAL A 78 -0.87 -2.92 -8.36
C VAL A 78 -1.69 -3.78 -9.32
N GLU A 79 -1.15 -4.89 -9.80
CA GLU A 79 -1.81 -5.78 -10.76
C GLU A 79 -3.04 -6.49 -10.19
N THR A 80 -3.08 -6.73 -8.87
CA THR A 80 -4.20 -7.42 -8.22
C THR A 80 -5.37 -6.47 -7.93
N LEU A 81 -5.07 -5.25 -7.49
CA LEU A 81 -6.08 -4.35 -6.95
C LEU A 81 -6.46 -3.26 -7.94
N PHE A 82 -5.53 -2.78 -8.76
CA PHE A 82 -5.76 -1.57 -9.53
C PHE A 82 -5.85 -1.82 -11.04
N SER A 83 -6.42 -0.84 -11.74
CA SER A 83 -6.51 -0.82 -13.19
C SER A 83 -5.26 -0.15 -13.80
N ALA A 84 -5.20 -0.09 -15.13
CA ALA A 84 -4.15 0.61 -15.86
C ALA A 84 -4.05 2.13 -15.52
N ASN A 85 -5.08 2.70 -14.89
CA ASN A 85 -5.09 4.10 -14.44
C ASN A 85 -4.24 4.35 -13.19
N TYR A 86 -3.72 3.30 -12.54
CA TYR A 86 -2.87 3.39 -11.35
C TYR A 86 -1.51 2.72 -11.65
N PRO A 87 -0.64 3.37 -12.44
CA PRO A 87 0.65 2.80 -12.79
C PRO A 87 1.53 2.61 -11.54
N GLN A 88 2.37 1.57 -11.56
CA GLN A 88 3.30 1.30 -10.47
C GLN A 88 4.21 2.51 -10.21
N ALA A 89 4.25 2.96 -8.96
CA ALA A 89 5.15 4.02 -8.52
C ALA A 89 6.62 3.58 -8.62
N THR A 90 7.46 4.46 -9.17
CA THR A 90 8.91 4.26 -9.34
C THR A 90 9.74 5.12 -8.38
N SER A 91 9.07 5.92 -7.53
CA SER A 91 9.69 6.86 -6.60
C SER A 91 8.69 7.25 -5.50
N VAL A 92 9.17 7.96 -4.47
CA VAL A 92 8.29 8.61 -3.47
C VAL A 92 7.52 9.77 -4.10
N LEU A 93 8.11 10.46 -5.07
CA LEU A 93 7.47 11.54 -5.81
C LEU A 93 6.77 11.00 -7.06
N ALA A 94 5.63 11.56 -7.40
CA ALA A 94 4.98 11.30 -8.68
C ALA A 94 5.92 11.69 -9.83
N SER A 95 5.86 10.98 -10.96
CA SER A 95 6.71 11.27 -12.14
C SER A 95 6.50 12.66 -12.74
N SER A 96 5.37 13.30 -12.42
CA SER A 96 5.03 14.67 -12.81
C SER A 96 5.53 15.74 -11.84
N ALA A 97 6.05 15.35 -10.66
CA ALA A 97 6.45 16.29 -9.62
C ALA A 97 7.89 16.80 -9.84
N ALA A 98 8.13 18.06 -9.45
CA ALA A 98 9.48 18.63 -9.44
C ALA A 98 10.39 17.85 -8.48
N GLY A 99 11.61 17.55 -8.91
CA GLY A 99 12.56 16.75 -8.14
C GLY A 99 12.35 15.23 -8.22
N TYR A 100 11.45 14.75 -9.10
CA TYR A 100 11.33 13.33 -9.40
C TYR A 100 12.67 12.72 -9.84
N VAL A 101 12.99 11.57 -9.25
CA VAL A 101 14.08 10.70 -9.67
C VAL A 101 13.50 9.29 -9.75
N ASN A 102 13.83 8.58 -10.83
CA ASN A 102 13.46 7.17 -10.98
C ASN A 102 14.32 6.32 -10.03
N LEU A 103 13.66 5.62 -9.11
CA LEU A 103 14.28 4.75 -8.10
C LEU A 103 13.89 3.28 -8.27
N SER A 104 13.32 2.89 -9.42
CA SER A 104 12.85 1.51 -9.66
C SER A 104 13.89 0.44 -9.35
N ASP A 105 15.17 0.70 -9.65
CA ASP A 105 16.29 -0.23 -9.38
C ASP A 105 16.52 -0.48 -7.88
N LYS A 106 16.04 0.43 -7.02
CA LYS A 106 16.07 0.30 -5.55
C LYS A 106 14.77 -0.26 -4.98
N LEU A 107 13.68 -0.30 -5.76
CA LEU A 107 12.35 -0.77 -5.35
C LEU A 107 12.13 -2.22 -5.77
N THR A 108 13.05 -3.11 -5.35
CA THR A 108 13.04 -4.51 -5.77
C THR A 108 12.40 -5.42 -4.74
N PHE A 109 11.67 -6.43 -5.20
CA PHE A 109 11.08 -7.48 -4.38
C PHE A 109 12.03 -8.69 -4.30
N ASP A 110 12.48 -9.02 -3.10
CA ASP A 110 13.35 -10.16 -2.81
C ASP A 110 13.15 -10.63 -1.35
N GLN A 111 12.35 -11.67 -1.18
CA GLN A 111 12.09 -12.21 0.16
C GLN A 111 13.31 -12.85 0.82
N ALA A 112 14.24 -13.41 0.05
CA ALA A 112 15.45 -14.00 0.62
C ALA A 112 16.34 -12.89 1.20
N LYS A 113 16.51 -11.80 0.46
CA LYS A 113 17.21 -10.61 0.94
C LYS A 113 16.54 -9.99 2.16
N ALA A 114 15.20 -9.90 2.17
CA ALA A 114 14.46 -9.42 3.32
C ALA A 114 14.72 -10.27 4.58
N ARG A 115 14.68 -11.60 4.47
CA ARG A 115 15.00 -12.51 5.59
C ARG A 115 16.42 -12.30 6.10
N GLN A 116 17.40 -12.24 5.19
CA GLN A 116 18.80 -11.99 5.54
C GLN A 116 18.97 -10.69 6.31
N LEU A 117 18.39 -9.57 5.83
CA LEU A 117 18.50 -8.28 6.51
C LEU A 117 17.88 -8.27 7.91
N LEU A 118 16.78 -9.01 8.11
CA LEU A 118 16.17 -9.19 9.42
C LEU A 118 17.07 -10.03 10.34
N ASP A 119 17.66 -11.10 9.82
CA ASP A 119 18.60 -11.94 10.56
C ASP A 119 19.85 -11.16 11.00
N ASP A 120 20.40 -10.31 10.12
CA ASP A 120 21.55 -9.44 10.38
C ASP A 120 21.20 -8.33 11.41
N ALA A 121 19.95 -7.89 11.43
CA ALA A 121 19.44 -6.94 12.42
C ALA A 121 19.14 -7.59 13.80
N GLY A 122 19.32 -8.91 13.92
CA GLY A 122 19.12 -9.68 15.15
C GLY A 122 17.69 -10.18 15.36
N TRP A 123 16.80 -10.00 14.38
CA TRP A 123 15.43 -10.52 14.43
C TRP A 123 15.42 -11.98 14.01
N LYS A 124 15.18 -12.90 14.94
CA LYS A 124 15.22 -14.35 14.68
C LYS A 124 13.81 -14.94 14.58
N PRO A 125 13.55 -15.95 13.74
CA PRO A 125 12.26 -16.63 13.69
C PRO A 125 11.88 -17.20 15.07
N ALA A 126 10.65 -16.95 15.53
CA ALA A 126 10.09 -17.60 16.71
C ALA A 126 9.13 -18.74 16.31
N ALA A 127 8.67 -19.50 17.32
CA ALA A 127 7.80 -20.67 17.12
C ALA A 127 6.45 -20.34 16.44
N ASP A 128 5.96 -19.11 16.59
CA ASP A 128 4.72 -18.62 15.98
C ASP A 128 4.91 -18.11 14.54
N GLY A 129 6.12 -18.21 14.00
CA GLY A 129 6.49 -17.73 12.67
C GLY A 129 6.76 -16.22 12.59
N ILE A 130 6.59 -15.46 13.68
CA ILE A 130 6.93 -14.04 13.74
C ILE A 130 8.29 -13.90 14.39
N ARG A 131 9.12 -12.99 13.88
CA ARG A 131 10.47 -12.80 14.38
C ARG A 131 10.48 -12.08 15.72
N SER A 132 11.46 -12.40 16.56
CA SER A 132 11.69 -11.76 17.86
C SER A 132 13.14 -11.34 18.04
N LYS A 133 13.34 -10.33 18.90
CA LYS A 133 14.64 -9.79 19.30
C LYS A 133 14.50 -9.18 20.70
N ASP A 134 15.39 -9.55 21.62
CA ASP A 134 15.43 -8.97 22.98
C ASP A 134 14.07 -8.99 23.71
N GLY A 135 13.32 -10.09 23.57
CA GLY A 135 11.97 -10.25 24.15
C GLY A 135 10.86 -9.48 23.43
N GLN A 136 11.17 -8.70 22.40
CA GLN A 136 10.20 -8.00 21.56
C GLN A 136 9.83 -8.84 20.34
N ARG A 137 8.57 -8.78 19.94
CA ARG A 137 8.05 -9.41 18.72
C ARG A 137 7.96 -8.36 17.60
N LEU A 138 8.34 -8.72 16.37
CA LEU A 138 8.30 -7.82 15.22
C LEU A 138 6.87 -7.70 14.66
N ALA A 139 6.03 -7.02 15.43
CA ALA A 139 4.64 -6.71 15.10
C ALA A 139 4.47 -5.20 14.95
N LEU A 140 4.04 -4.76 13.76
CA LEU A 140 3.91 -3.35 13.42
C LEU A 140 2.44 -2.96 13.37
N THR A 141 2.09 -1.85 14.00
CA THR A 141 0.77 -1.24 13.83
C THR A 141 0.81 -0.26 12.67
N VAL A 142 -0.14 -0.41 11.74
CA VAL A 142 -0.33 0.54 10.65
C VAL A 142 -1.58 1.37 10.90
N TYR A 143 -1.42 2.68 10.76
CA TYR A 143 -2.52 3.64 10.80
C TYR A 143 -2.89 4.04 9.39
N GLU A 144 -4.13 3.78 9.03
CA GLU A 144 -4.69 4.22 7.76
C GLU A 144 -4.85 5.76 7.78
N SER A 145 -4.39 6.42 6.72
CA SER A 145 -4.76 7.81 6.43
C SER A 145 -6.18 7.88 5.86
N LEU A 146 -6.68 9.09 5.55
CA LEU A 146 -7.98 9.29 4.88
C LEU A 146 -8.19 8.26 3.75
N PRO A 147 -9.42 7.76 3.52
CA PRO A 147 -9.66 6.62 2.66
C PRO A 147 -9.15 6.88 1.24
N GLN A 148 -8.00 6.28 0.92
CA GLN A 148 -7.51 6.10 -0.44
C GLN A 148 -8.21 4.90 -1.08
N PRO A 149 -8.35 4.87 -2.42
CA PRO A 149 -8.87 3.71 -3.13
C PRO A 149 -8.17 2.43 -2.66
N GLN A 150 -8.95 1.45 -2.22
CA GLN A 150 -8.48 0.11 -1.82
C GLN A 150 -7.39 0.08 -0.73
N ASN A 151 -7.30 1.10 0.12
CA ASN A 151 -6.26 1.18 1.14
C ASN A 151 -6.21 -0.06 2.06
N LYS A 152 -7.39 -0.55 2.48
CA LYS A 152 -7.49 -1.72 3.35
C LYS A 152 -6.98 -2.99 2.66
N GLU A 153 -7.35 -3.19 1.41
CA GLU A 153 -6.95 -4.34 0.60
C GLU A 153 -5.44 -4.31 0.32
N VAL A 154 -4.88 -3.12 0.05
CA VAL A 154 -3.42 -2.91 -0.09
C VAL A 154 -2.70 -3.33 1.20
N LEU A 155 -3.15 -2.85 2.36
CA LEU A 155 -2.55 -3.19 3.64
C LEU A 155 -2.66 -4.67 3.98
N GLN A 156 -3.77 -5.32 3.62
CA GLN A 156 -3.94 -6.76 3.80
C GLN A 156 -2.95 -7.56 2.95
N LEU A 157 -2.74 -7.20 1.68
CA LEU A 157 -1.75 -7.86 0.82
C LEU A 157 -0.32 -7.64 1.35
N ILE A 158 0.01 -6.42 1.76
CA ILE A 158 1.33 -6.13 2.36
C ILE A 158 1.52 -6.93 3.66
N ALA A 159 0.51 -6.99 4.53
CA ALA A 159 0.56 -7.77 5.76
C ALA A 159 0.78 -9.27 5.47
N GLN A 160 0.15 -9.82 4.44
CA GLN A 160 0.37 -11.20 4.00
C GLN A 160 1.80 -11.42 3.50
N GLN A 161 2.33 -10.50 2.68
CA GLN A 161 3.70 -10.59 2.16
C GLN A 161 4.74 -10.48 3.29
N TRP A 162 4.54 -9.55 4.23
CA TRP A 162 5.43 -9.33 5.38
C TRP A 162 5.40 -10.50 6.36
N ARG A 163 4.25 -11.16 6.53
CA ARG A 163 4.16 -12.38 7.34
C ARG A 163 5.06 -13.50 6.82
N GLN A 164 5.29 -13.59 5.51
CA GLN A 164 6.18 -14.60 4.90
C GLN A 164 7.66 -14.41 5.23
N VAL A 165 8.04 -13.22 5.71
CA VAL A 165 9.39 -12.93 6.23
C VAL A 165 9.40 -12.81 7.76
N GLY A 166 8.28 -13.15 8.42
CA GLY A 166 8.14 -13.16 9.87
C GLY A 166 7.88 -11.79 10.50
N VAL A 167 7.20 -10.91 9.79
CA VAL A 167 6.75 -9.60 10.31
C VAL A 167 5.22 -9.61 10.40
N ALA A 168 4.68 -9.31 11.58
CA ALA A 168 3.24 -9.15 11.75
C ALA A 168 2.81 -7.70 11.51
N VAL A 169 1.61 -7.50 10.98
CA VAL A 169 0.99 -6.19 10.83
C VAL A 169 -0.40 -6.22 11.45
N ASP A 170 -0.64 -5.29 12.36
CA ASP A 170 -1.95 -5.06 12.97
C ASP A 170 -2.54 -3.77 12.39
N GLY A 171 -3.69 -3.87 11.72
CA GLY A 171 -4.40 -2.70 11.20
C GLY A 171 -5.21 -2.02 12.28
N GLN A 172 -5.02 -0.71 12.48
CA GLN A 172 -5.94 0.11 13.27
C GLN A 172 -6.58 1.17 12.37
N SER A 173 -7.88 1.04 12.12
CA SER A 173 -8.67 2.15 11.58
C SER A 173 -8.83 3.19 12.69
N ARG A 174 -8.40 4.43 12.44
CA ARG A 174 -8.75 5.54 13.31
C ARG A 174 -10.25 5.82 13.14
N GLY A 175 -11.07 5.18 13.96
CA GLY A 175 -12.37 5.75 14.30
C GLY A 175 -12.09 7.05 15.05
N CYS A 176 -12.35 8.20 14.41
CA CYS A 176 -12.43 9.46 15.13
C CYS A 176 -13.45 9.27 16.26
N ARG A 177 -12.99 9.37 17.51
CA ARG A 177 -13.82 9.68 18.66
C ARG A 177 -13.76 11.18 18.89
#